data_AF-A0A1Q8EXJ4-F1
#
_entry.id   AF-A0A1Q8EXJ4-F1
#
_cell.length_a   1.000
_cell.length_b   1.000
_cell.length_c   1.000
_cell.angle_alpha   90.00
_cell.angle_beta   90.00
_cell.angle_gamma   90.00
#
_symmetry.space_group_name_H-M   'P 1'
#
loop_
_entity.id
_entity.type
_entity.pdbx_description
1 polymer ?
#
loop_
_entity_poly.entity_id
_entity_poly.type
_entity_poly.pdbx_seq_one_letter_code
_entity_poly.pdbx_strand_id
1 'polypeptide(L)'
;MKETTRARVAAVVGAAGNQKRISSIYDYSTSCHRNISASISNGKVEGYDYTTSSFFSGSSNSSLDFYDYNNSKHVNLKMNGKKFDGYDYDTKKYFSGTINGKNISLYDYDTGKYYNYSI
;
A
#
# COMPACT_ATOMS: atom_id res chain seq x y z
N MET A 1 -11.63 3.31 -1.59
CA MET A 1 -10.53 2.76 -2.42
C MET A 1 -10.86 1.35 -2.87
N LYS A 2 -10.30 0.85 -3.99
CA LYS A 2 -10.41 -0.57 -4.35
C LYS A 2 -9.61 -1.46 -3.37
N GLU A 3 -10.07 -2.69 -3.14
CA GLU A 3 -9.42 -3.66 -2.27
C GLU A 3 -7.96 -3.93 -2.68
N THR A 4 -7.73 -4.16 -3.97
CA THR A 4 -6.39 -4.40 -4.51
C THR A 4 -5.45 -3.23 -4.28
N THR A 5 -5.95 -2.00 -4.39
CA THR A 5 -5.16 -0.79 -4.14
C THR A 5 -4.86 -0.62 -2.65
N ARG A 6 -5.81 -0.93 -1.74
CA ARG A 6 -5.55 -0.94 -0.28
C ARG A 6 -4.45 -1.93 0.09
N ALA A 7 -4.51 -3.14 -0.48
CA ALA A 7 -3.49 -4.16 -0.29
C ALA A 7 -2.11 -3.71 -0.79
N ARG A 8 -2.02 -3.02 -1.93
CA ARG A 8 -0.76 -2.47 -2.46
C ARG A 8 -0.23 -1.32 -1.61
N VAL A 9 -1.10 -0.44 -1.11
CA VAL A 9 -0.71 0.59 -0.13
C VAL A 9 -0.10 -0.08 1.11
N ALA A 10 -0.77 -1.10 1.67
CA ALA A 10 -0.26 -1.86 2.81
C ALA A 10 1.12 -2.49 2.50
N ALA A 11 1.28 -3.05 1.31
CA ALA A 11 2.55 -3.62 0.87
C ALA A 11 3.67 -2.58 0.79
N VAL A 12 3.41 -1.41 0.18
CA VAL A 12 4.38 -0.31 0.05
C VAL A 12 4.78 0.24 1.42
N VAL A 13 3.82 0.56 2.29
CA VAL A 13 4.13 1.10 3.63
C VAL A 13 4.78 0.06 4.53
N GLY A 14 4.41 -1.22 4.38
CA GLY A 14 5.05 -2.34 5.08
C GLY A 14 6.52 -2.47 4.72
N ALA A 15 6.83 -2.43 3.43
CA ALA A 15 8.20 -2.47 2.93
C ALA A 15 9.02 -1.25 3.40
N ALA A 16 8.46 -0.05 3.28
CA ALA A 16 9.10 1.19 3.70
C ALA A 16 9.34 1.24 5.22
N GLY A 17 8.31 0.97 6.01
CA GLY A 17 8.36 1.05 7.47
C GLY A 17 9.27 -0.01 8.12
N ASN A 18 9.48 -1.14 7.45
CA ASN A 18 10.37 -2.20 7.92
C ASN A 18 11.72 -2.24 7.22
N GLN A 19 11.96 -1.32 6.27
CA GLN A 19 13.21 -1.23 5.47
C GLN A 19 13.60 -2.57 4.85
N LYS A 20 12.61 -3.33 4.39
CA LYS A 20 12.79 -4.68 3.84
C LYS A 20 11.89 -4.86 2.64
N ARG A 21 12.37 -5.60 1.66
CA ARG A 21 11.50 -6.15 0.62
C ARG A 21 10.50 -7.10 1.28
N ILE A 22 9.26 -7.03 0.85
CA ILE A 22 8.22 -7.99 1.23
C ILE A 22 7.80 -8.81 0.00
N SER A 23 7.30 -10.02 0.24
CA SER A 23 6.81 -10.94 -0.79
C SER A 23 5.33 -11.31 -0.62
N SER A 24 4.73 -10.98 0.52
CA SER A 24 3.31 -11.20 0.77
C SER A 24 2.81 -10.30 1.88
N ILE A 25 1.50 -10.15 1.96
CA ILE A 25 0.80 -9.59 3.12
C ILE A 25 -0.36 -10.51 3.51
N TYR A 26 -0.73 -10.55 4.77
CA TYR A 26 -1.99 -11.13 5.23
C TYR A 26 -3.06 -10.04 5.27
N ASP A 27 -4.20 -10.27 4.61
CA ASP A 27 -5.36 -9.37 4.64
C ASP A 27 -6.41 -9.96 5.59
N TYR A 28 -6.67 -9.26 6.70
CA TYR A 28 -7.65 -9.71 7.70
C TYR A 28 -9.09 -9.58 7.22
N SER A 29 -9.38 -8.72 6.24
CA SER A 29 -10.74 -8.56 5.70
C SER A 29 -11.18 -9.75 4.85
N THR A 30 -10.22 -10.42 4.21
CA THR A 30 -10.44 -11.64 3.41
C THR A 30 -9.90 -12.90 4.08
N SER A 31 -9.25 -12.78 5.24
CA SER A 31 -8.62 -13.86 5.99
C SER A 31 -7.65 -14.70 5.15
N CYS A 32 -6.89 -14.07 4.26
CA CYS A 32 -5.98 -14.77 3.35
C CYS A 32 -4.65 -14.03 3.14
N HIS A 33 -3.62 -14.80 2.77
CA HIS A 33 -2.37 -14.24 2.27
C HIS A 33 -2.54 -13.79 0.82
N ARG A 34 -2.16 -12.54 0.56
CA ARG A 34 -2.02 -11.99 -0.79
C ARG A 34 -0.56 -12.02 -1.19
N ASN A 35 -0.27 -12.63 -2.33
CA ASN A 35 1.06 -12.64 -2.90
C ASN A 35 1.29 -11.30 -3.61
N ILE A 36 1.94 -10.38 -2.90
CA ILE A 36 2.25 -9.03 -3.35
C ILE A 36 3.69 -8.76 -2.94
N SER A 37 4.54 -8.47 -3.93
CA SER A 37 5.90 -8.04 -3.69
C SER A 37 5.98 -6.51 -3.71
N ALA A 38 6.75 -5.95 -2.78
CA ALA A 38 7.03 -4.52 -2.76
C ALA A 38 8.44 -4.26 -2.22
N SER A 39 9.13 -3.28 -2.79
CA SER A 39 10.45 -2.81 -2.36
C SER A 39 10.61 -1.32 -2.57
N ILE A 40 11.38 -0.71 -1.68
CA ILE A 40 11.78 0.70 -1.75
C ILE A 40 13.30 0.72 -1.89
N SER A 41 13.80 1.09 -3.06
CA SER A 41 15.24 1.12 -3.34
C SER A 41 15.55 2.15 -4.42
N ASN A 42 16.76 2.74 -4.36
CA ASN A 42 17.27 3.65 -5.38
C ASN A 42 16.30 4.79 -5.77
N GLY A 43 15.56 5.33 -4.80
CA GLY A 43 14.60 6.42 -5.04
C GLY A 43 13.31 5.99 -5.72
N LYS A 44 13.00 4.69 -5.75
CA LYS A 44 11.84 4.10 -6.41
C LYS A 44 10.98 3.27 -5.46
N VAL A 45 9.68 3.32 -5.70
CA VAL A 45 8.70 2.33 -5.24
C VAL A 45 8.50 1.34 -6.37
N GLU A 46 8.67 0.06 -6.11
CA GLU A 46 8.41 -0.99 -7.09
C GLU A 46 7.66 -2.15 -6.44
N GLY A 47 6.68 -2.70 -7.13
CA GLY A 47 5.99 -3.89 -6.70
C GLY A 47 5.14 -4.56 -7.76
N TYR A 48 4.71 -5.77 -7.43
CA TYR A 48 3.92 -6.63 -8.30
C TYR A 48 2.90 -7.38 -7.47
N ASP A 49 1.63 -7.28 -7.86
CA ASP A 49 0.51 -8.03 -7.27
C ASP A 49 0.20 -9.23 -8.15
N TYR A 50 0.50 -10.43 -7.65
CA TYR A 50 0.32 -11.68 -8.38
C TYR A 50 -1.16 -12.07 -8.49
N THR A 51 -2.04 -11.50 -7.65
CA THR A 51 -3.48 -11.77 -7.69
C THR A 51 -4.11 -11.18 -8.94
N THR A 52 -3.64 -10.02 -9.36
CA THR A 52 -4.12 -9.28 -10.53
C THR A 52 -3.16 -9.32 -11.71
N SER A 53 -1.99 -9.92 -11.53
CA SER A 53 -0.90 -9.94 -12.53
C SER A 53 -0.51 -8.54 -13.02
N SER A 54 -0.35 -7.60 -12.10
CA SER A 54 -0.12 -6.20 -12.44
C SER A 54 0.97 -5.55 -11.59
N PHE A 55 1.75 -4.68 -12.22
CA PHE A 55 2.75 -3.85 -11.55
C PHE A 55 2.13 -2.65 -10.81
N PHE A 56 2.88 -2.12 -9.87
CA PHE A 56 2.74 -0.77 -9.38
C PHE A 56 4.13 -0.18 -9.14
N SER A 57 4.33 1.08 -9.51
CA SER A 57 5.66 1.70 -9.40
C SER A 57 5.58 3.21 -9.28
N GLY A 58 6.63 3.82 -8.75
CA GLY A 58 6.69 5.25 -8.53
C GLY A 58 8.00 5.71 -7.91
N SER A 59 7.97 6.87 -7.25
CA SER A 59 9.15 7.48 -6.63
C SER A 59 9.13 7.31 -5.11
N SER A 60 10.31 7.19 -4.52
CA SER A 60 10.51 7.13 -3.07
C SER A 60 11.37 8.28 -2.52
N ASN A 61 11.57 9.37 -3.27
CA ASN A 61 12.49 10.44 -2.88
C ASN A 61 11.93 11.36 -1.79
N SER A 62 10.68 11.78 -1.92
CA SER A 62 10.00 12.71 -1.00
C SER A 62 8.60 12.25 -0.59
N SER A 63 8.04 11.30 -1.34
CA SER A 63 6.79 10.59 -1.08
C SER A 63 6.97 9.13 -1.49
N LEU A 64 5.98 8.30 -1.23
CA LEU A 64 5.89 6.93 -1.74
C LEU A 64 4.78 6.84 -2.81
N ASP A 65 4.59 7.92 -3.57
CA ASP A 65 3.57 7.98 -4.60
C ASP A 65 3.84 6.92 -5.66
N PHE A 66 2.78 6.26 -6.13
CA PHE A 66 2.90 5.23 -7.17
C PHE A 66 1.73 5.28 -8.14
N TYR A 67 1.95 4.73 -9.33
CA TYR A 67 0.93 4.43 -10.30
C TYR A 67 0.55 2.95 -10.19
N ASP A 68 -0.75 2.70 -10.07
CA ASP A 68 -1.33 1.36 -10.03
C ASP A 68 -1.78 0.97 -11.44
N TYR A 69 -1.06 0.02 -12.06
CA TYR A 69 -1.33 -0.39 -13.43
C TYR A 69 -2.59 -1.28 -13.56
N ASN A 70 -3.13 -1.81 -12.46
CA ASN A 70 -4.35 -2.62 -12.49
C ASN A 70 -5.59 -1.78 -12.82
N ASN A 71 -5.71 -0.61 -12.18
CA ASN A 71 -6.85 0.30 -12.40
C ASN A 71 -6.46 1.56 -13.18
N SER A 72 -5.18 1.71 -13.56
CA SER A 72 -4.66 2.86 -14.28
C SER A 72 -4.88 4.18 -13.54
N LYS A 73 -4.54 4.21 -12.25
CA LYS A 73 -4.71 5.38 -11.36
C LYS A 73 -3.47 5.66 -10.53
N HIS A 74 -3.29 6.93 -10.21
CA HIS A 74 -2.27 7.35 -9.24
C HIS A 74 -2.76 7.14 -7.80
N VAL A 75 -1.83 6.86 -6.92
CA VAL A 75 -2.00 6.90 -5.47
C VAL A 75 -0.97 7.86 -4.92
N ASN A 76 -1.43 8.91 -4.23
CA ASN A 76 -0.54 9.68 -3.38
C ASN A 76 -0.38 8.97 -2.04
N LEU A 77 0.84 8.88 -1.56
CA LEU A 77 1.16 8.19 -0.31
C LEU A 77 2.37 8.87 0.35
N LYS A 78 2.19 9.31 1.59
CA LYS A 78 3.24 9.91 2.40
C LYS A 78 3.34 9.19 3.74
N MET A 79 4.56 9.11 4.26
CA MET A 79 4.84 8.55 5.57
C MET A 79 5.43 9.63 6.48
N ASN A 80 4.97 9.65 7.72
CA ASN A 80 5.55 10.43 8.80
C ASN A 80 5.82 9.48 9.98
N GLY A 81 7.05 8.96 10.03
CA GLY A 81 7.44 7.91 10.97
C GLY A 81 6.58 6.66 10.79
N LYS A 82 5.78 6.33 11.81
CA LYS A 82 4.89 5.17 11.84
C LYS A 82 3.46 5.47 11.34
N LYS A 83 3.19 6.71 10.92
CA LYS A 83 1.89 7.12 10.36
C LYS A 83 2.02 7.30 8.86
N PHE A 84 0.93 7.10 8.15
CA PHE A 84 0.85 7.40 6.73
C PHE A 84 -0.50 7.97 6.37
N ASP A 85 -0.54 8.73 5.29
CA ASP A 85 -1.73 9.29 4.69
C ASP A 85 -1.56 9.39 3.18
N GLY A 86 -2.67 9.53 2.48
CA GLY A 86 -2.64 9.55 1.03
C GLY A 86 -4.00 9.80 0.41
N TYR A 87 -4.00 9.77 -0.92
CA TYR A 87 -5.16 10.03 -1.74
C TYR A 87 -5.23 9.04 -2.91
N ASP A 88 -6.37 8.39 -3.07
CA ASP A 88 -6.65 7.48 -4.18
C ASP A 88 -7.36 8.24 -5.31
N TYR A 89 -6.72 8.35 -6.47
CA TYR A 89 -7.30 9.06 -7.62
C TYR A 89 -8.44 8.30 -8.30
N ASP A 90 -8.61 7.00 -8.02
CA ASP A 90 -9.75 6.24 -8.52
C ASP A 90 -11.04 6.70 -7.84
N THR A 91 -11.06 6.63 -6.50
CA THR A 91 -12.24 6.97 -5.70
C THR A 91 -12.36 8.44 -5.35
N LYS A 92 -11.29 9.23 -5.56
CA LYS A 92 -11.19 10.64 -5.17
C LYS A 92 -11.40 10.84 -3.66
N LYS A 93 -10.86 9.92 -2.87
CA LYS A 93 -10.97 9.92 -1.41
C LYS A 93 -9.58 9.80 -0.78
N TYR A 94 -9.48 10.36 0.42
CA TYR A 94 -8.30 10.22 1.26
C TYR A 94 -8.28 8.84 1.93
N PHE A 95 -7.10 8.47 2.41
CA PHE A 95 -6.91 7.36 3.34
C PHE A 95 -5.79 7.72 4.32
N SER A 96 -5.76 7.02 5.45
CA SER A 96 -4.73 7.22 6.46
C SER A 96 -4.51 5.97 7.28
N GLY A 97 -3.38 5.84 7.95
CA GLY A 97 -3.12 4.66 8.74
C GLY A 97 -1.86 4.71 9.57
N THR A 98 -1.57 3.58 10.21
CA THR A 98 -0.43 3.40 11.10
C THR A 98 0.25 2.06 10.91
N ILE A 99 1.54 2.02 11.19
CA ILE A 99 2.37 0.81 11.21
C ILE A 99 2.81 0.54 12.66
N ASN A 100 2.54 -0.66 13.15
CA ASN A 100 3.01 -1.12 14.45
C ASN A 100 3.75 -2.47 14.30
N GLY A 101 5.07 -2.38 14.13
CA GLY A 101 5.90 -3.53 13.79
C GLY A 101 5.52 -4.08 12.41
N LYS A 102 5.04 -5.33 12.39
CA LYS A 102 4.56 -5.99 11.16
C LYS A 102 3.08 -5.71 10.85
N ASN A 103 2.35 -5.09 11.77
CA ASN A 103 0.92 -4.84 11.60
C ASN A 103 0.68 -3.46 11.00
N ILE A 104 -0.27 -3.38 10.08
CA ILE A 104 -0.68 -2.16 9.40
C ILE A 104 -2.18 -2.00 9.57
N SER A 105 -2.62 -0.80 9.94
CA SER A 105 -4.04 -0.43 9.98
C SER A 105 -4.27 0.72 9.01
N LEU A 106 -5.20 0.54 8.06
CA LEU A 106 -5.54 1.49 7.00
C LEU A 106 -7.02 1.87 7.13
N TYR A 107 -7.28 3.13 7.40
CA TYR A 107 -8.62 3.72 7.33
C TYR A 107 -8.89 4.25 5.91
N ASP A 108 -9.92 3.73 5.28
CA ASP A 108 -10.36 4.14 3.94
C ASP A 108 -11.59 5.05 4.06
N TYR A 109 -11.46 6.33 3.67
CA TYR A 109 -12.56 7.29 3.78
C TYR A 109 -13.69 7.03 2.76
N ASP A 110 -13.45 6.23 1.74
CA ASP A 110 -14.47 5.82 0.78
C ASP A 110 -15.49 4.85 1.41
N THR A 111 -15.01 3.90 2.21
CA THR A 111 -15.85 2.90 2.87
C THR A 111 -16.15 3.23 4.33
N GLY A 112 -15.43 4.19 4.92
CA GLY A 112 -15.56 4.62 6.30
C GLY A 112 -15.07 3.59 7.33
N LYS A 113 -14.16 2.68 6.93
CA LYS A 113 -13.74 1.52 7.75
C LYS A 113 -12.23 1.35 7.80
N TYR A 114 -11.78 0.64 8.84
CA TYR A 114 -10.42 0.14 8.95
C TYR A 114 -10.26 -1.21 8.24
N TYR A 115 -9.13 -1.36 7.55
CA TYR A 115 -8.63 -2.59 6.96
C TYR A 115 -7.27 -2.87 7.59
N ASN A 116 -7.09 -4.06 8.12
CA ASN A 116 -5.86 -4.44 8.81
C ASN A 116 -5.08 -5.45 7.99
N TYR A 117 -3.76 -5.34 8.04
CA TYR A 117 -2.82 -6.18 7.32
C TYR A 117 -1.65 -6.58 8.22
N SER A 118 -0.98 -7.67 7.88
CA SER A 118 0.32 -8.06 8.46
C SER A 118 1.32 -8.43 7.37
N ILE A 119 2.61 -8.21 7.60
CA ILE A 119 3.71 -8.56 6.68
C ILE A 119 4.57 -9.73 7.16
#